data_AF-A0A920QE26-F1
#
_entry.id   AF-A0A920QE26-F1
#
_cell.length_a   1.000
_cell.length_b   1.000
_cell.length_c   1.000
_cell.angle_alpha   90.00
_cell.angle_beta   90.00
_cell.angle_gamma   90.00
#
_symmetry.space_group_name_H-M   'P 1'
#
loop_
_entity.id
_entity.type
_entity.pdbx_description
1 polymer ?
#
loop_
_entity_poly.entity_id
_entity_poly.type
_entity_poly.pdbx_seq_one_letter_code
_entity_poly.pdbx_strand_id
1 'polypeptide(L)' 'MEAIRKKVGFEGDLYSFFEFLRTDPQFYYNTAEELLAGYRDICKRADPELTKLFRNLHASLTA' A
#
# COMPACT_ATOMS: atom_id res chain seq x y z
N MET A 1 -10.62 6.90 -9.89
CA MET A 1 -9.68 5.89 -10.43
C MET A 1 -9.31 6.15 -11.87
N GLU A 2 -10.25 6.51 -12.74
CA GLU A 2 -9.95 6.83 -14.15
C GLU A 2 -8.85 7.89 -14.36
N ALA A 3 -8.84 8.95 -13.56
CA ALA A 3 -7.77 9.96 -13.60
C ALA A 3 -6.39 9.39 -13.22
N ILE A 4 -6.34 8.43 -12.30
CA ILE A 4 -5.09 7.78 -11.89
C ILE A 4 -4.61 6.83 -12.98
N ARG A 5 -5.51 6.01 -13.57
CA ARG A 5 -5.22 5.13 -14.71
C ARG A 5 -4.53 5.90 -15.84
N LYS A 6 -5.09 7.06 -16.20
CA LYS A 6 -4.50 7.97 -17.19
C LYS A 6 -3.15 8.54 -16.75
N LYS A 7 -3.02 8.96 -15.49
CA LYS A 7 -1.79 9.53 -14.94
C LYS A 7 -0.62 8.52 -14.95
N VAL A 8 -0.90 7.24 -14.71
CA VAL A 8 0.12 6.18 -14.72
C VAL A 8 0.34 5.57 -16.10
N GLY A 9 -0.36 6.06 -17.13
CA GLY A 9 -0.20 5.61 -18.51
C GLY A 9 -0.68 4.18 -18.76
N PHE A 10 -1.65 3.68 -18.00
CA PHE A 10 -2.18 2.34 -18.20
C PHE A 10 -3.10 2.29 -19.43
N GLU A 11 -2.73 1.46 -20.41
CA GLU A 11 -3.52 1.23 -21.63
C GLU A 11 -4.60 0.17 -21.37
N GLY A 12 -5.86 0.48 -21.71
CA GLY A 12 -7.01 -0.39 -21.45
C GLY A 12 -8.15 0.34 -20.74
N ASP A 13 -9.25 -0.37 -20.47
CA ASP A 13 -10.38 0.19 -19.75
C ASP A 13 -10.17 0.13 -18.23
N LEU A 14 -11.13 0.68 -17.48
CA LEU A 14 -11.06 0.71 -16.03
C LEU A 14 -11.17 -0.69 -15.41
N TYR A 15 -11.84 -1.64 -16.07
CA TYR A 15 -11.95 -3.01 -15.59
C TYR A 15 -10.62 -3.73 -15.70
N SER A 16 -9.95 -3.67 -16.86
CA SER A 16 -8.60 -4.19 -17.07
C SER A 16 -7.59 -3.58 -16.12
N PHE A 17 -7.74 -2.29 -15.78
CA PHE A 17 -6.90 -1.64 -14.79
C PHE A 17 -7.06 -2.25 -13.39
N PHE A 18 -8.29 -2.57 -12.97
CA PHE A 18 -8.52 -3.25 -11.70
C PHE A 18 -8.05 -4.70 -11.73
N GLU A 19 -8.21 -5.39 -12.85
CA GLU A 19 -7.69 -6.74 -13.02
C GLU A 19 -6.16 -6.75 -12.87
N PHE A 20 -5.46 -5.88 -13.59
CA PHE A 20 -4.01 -5.69 -13.48
C PHE A 20 -3.54 -5.48 -12.03
N LEU A 21 -4.19 -4.58 -11.29
CA LEU A 21 -3.82 -4.33 -9.89
C LEU A 21 -4.05 -5.52 -8.95
N ARG A 22 -4.91 -6.47 -9.33
CA ARG A 22 -5.28 -7.64 -8.51
C ARG A 22 -4.52 -8.91 -8.89
N THR A 23 -3.99 -8.98 -10.11
CA THR A 23 -3.39 -10.22 -10.63
C THR A 23 -1.91 -10.08 -10.90
N ASP A 24 -1.40 -8.87 -11.13
CA ASP A 24 0.00 -8.70 -11.46
C ASP A 24 0.89 -9.02 -10.23
N PRO A 25 1.85 -9.95 -10.35
CA PRO A 25 2.67 -10.40 -9.24
C PRO A 25 3.55 -9.30 -8.65
N GLN A 26 3.80 -8.19 -9.36
CA GLN A 26 4.61 -7.08 -8.84
C GLN A 26 4.02 -6.43 -7.58
N PHE A 27 2.71 -6.62 -7.34
CA PHE A 27 2.00 -6.07 -6.18
C PHE A 27 1.98 -7.03 -4.98
N TYR A 28 2.52 -8.24 -5.11
CA TYR A 28 2.47 -9.28 -4.09
C TYR A 28 3.89 -9.72 -3.70
N TYR A 29 4.05 -10.05 -2.42
CA TYR A 29 5.29 -10.65 -1.93
C TYR A 29 5.29 -12.15 -2.17
N ASN A 30 6.48 -12.74 -2.38
CA ASN A 30 6.60 -14.16 -2.69
C ASN A 30 6.70 -15.02 -1.42
N THR A 31 7.14 -14.44 -0.31
CA THR A 31 7.34 -15.13 0.97
C THR A 31 6.67 -14.41 2.13
N ALA A 32 6.39 -15.17 3.21
CA ALA A 32 5.79 -14.61 4.41
C ALA A 32 6.74 -13.63 5.12
N GLU A 33 8.04 -13.90 5.05
CA GLU A 33 9.10 -13.06 5.63
C GLU A 33 9.19 -11.72 4.91
N GLU A 34 9.18 -11.71 3.57
CA GLU A 34 9.14 -10.49 2.76
C GLU A 34 7.87 -9.68 3.01
N LEU A 35 6.73 -10.35 3.09
CA LEU A 35 5.45 -9.72 3.42
C LEU A 35 5.53 -9.00 4.77
N LEU A 36 5.99 -9.70 5.82
CA LEU A 36 6.09 -9.12 7.15
C LEU A 36 7.08 -7.95 7.20
N ALA A 37 8.23 -8.07 6.53
CA ALA A 37 9.21 -7.00 6.42
C ALA A 37 8.63 -5.77 5.72
N GLY A 38 7.99 -5.96 4.57
CA GLY A 38 7.35 -4.90 3.80
C GLY A 38 6.27 -4.16 4.58
N TYR A 39 5.41 -4.89 5.30
CA TYR A 39 4.38 -4.27 6.16
C TYR A 39 4.99 -3.48 7.33
N ARG A 40 6.03 -4.00 7.99
CA ARG A 40 6.73 -3.27 9.05
C ARG A 40 7.33 -1.96 8.54
N ASP A 41 7.88 -1.96 7.34
CA ASP A 41 8.46 -0.76 6.73
C ASP A 41 7.40 0.26 6.27
N ILE A 42 6.20 -0.20 5.91
CA ILE A 42 5.05 0.69 5.70
C ILE A 42 4.66 1.36 7.02
N CYS A 43 4.49 0.59 8.11
CA CYS A 43 4.12 1.13 9.42
C CYS A 43 5.13 2.18 9.91
N LYS A 44 6.44 1.86 9.86
CA LYS A 44 7.50 2.80 10.27
C LYS A 44 7.45 4.14 9.54
N ARG A 45 7.04 4.16 8.27
CA ARG A 45 6.89 5.39 7.48
C ARG A 45 5.57 6.11 7.75
N ALA A 46 4.51 5.35 8.05
CA ALA A 46 3.19 5.90 8.33
C ALA A 46 3.08 6.51 9.74
N ASP A 47 3.65 5.88 10.76
CA ASP A 47 3.52 6.27 12.17
C ASP A 47 3.90 7.74 12.47
N PRO A 48 4.98 8.31 11.90
CA PRO A 48 5.32 9.72 12.08
C PRO A 48 4.28 10.67 11.48
N GLU A 49 3.67 10.30 10.35
CA GLU A 49 2.62 11.11 9.72
C GLU A 49 1.31 11.04 10.51
N LEU A 50 0.98 9.87 11.06
CA LEU A 50 -0.19 9.70 11.92
C LEU A 50 -0.07 10.53 13.19
N THR A 51 1.12 10.61 13.80
CA THR A 51 1.35 11.40 15.01
C THR A 51 1.12 12.91 14.78
N LYS A 52 1.38 13.41 13.57
CA LYS A 52 1.08 14.82 13.22
C LYS A 52 -0.42 15.10 13.11
N LEU A 53 -1.21 14.10 12.73
CA LEU A 53 -2.64 14.23 12.48
C LEU A 53 -3.48 13.93 13.72
N PHE A 54 -3.02 13.02 14.58
CA PHE A 54 -3.78 12.54 15.75
C PHE A 54 -3.12 12.98 17.05
N ARG A 55 -3.82 13.83 17.82
CA ARG A 55 -3.35 14.40 19.10
C ARG A 55 -3.05 13.34 20.17
N ASN A 56 -3.76 12.21 20.13
CA ASN A 56 -3.59 11.07 21.05
C ASN A 56 -3.48 9.78 20.22
N LEU A 57 -2.25 9.35 19.92
CA LEU A 57 -2.00 8.02 19.39
C LEU A 57 -1.56 7.15 20.57
N HIS A 58 -2.46 6.33 21.13
CA HIS A 58 -2.04 5.32 22.09
C HIS A 58 -1.21 4.28 21.32
N ALA A 59 0.11 4.36 21.46
CA ALA A 59 1.02 3.35 20.96
C ALA A 59 0.81 2.06 21.75
N SER A 60 -0.16 1.23 21.34
CA SER A 60 -0.29 -0.15 21.81
C SER A 60 0.13 -1.13 20.71
N LEU A 61 1.30 -0.92 20.13
CA LEU A 61 1.97 -1.91 19.30
C LEU A 61 3.45 -1.99 19.68
N THR A 62 3.70 -2.13 20.98
CA THR A 62 4.90 -2.79 21.50
C THR A 62 4.55 -4.22 21.82
N ALA A 63 4.78 -5.13 20.87
CA ALA A 63 5.05 -6.56 21.07
C ALA A 63 5.54 -7.16 19.75
#